data_AF-A0A539ED97-F1
#
_entry.id   AF-A0A539ED97-F1
#
_cell.length_a   1.000
_cell.length_b   1.000
_cell.length_c   1.000
_cell.angle_alpha   90.00
_cell.angle_beta   90.00
_cell.angle_gamma   90.00
#
_symmetry.space_group_name_H-M   'P 1'
#
loop_
_entity.id
_entity.type
_entity.pdbx_description
1 polymer ?
#
loop_
_entity_poly.entity_id
_entity_poly.type
_entity_poly.pdbx_seq_one_letter_code
_entity_poly.pdbx_strand_id
1 'polypeptide(L)'
;MTLHGIVAALGGDLYSGGRRANVPAPGHSAQDRSVSLLLTDNRVVIHGFGGSDWRTVRDQLHDRGFIDVAGRLTGGGRTGASVPRPDPRLRLRTASDLWAGCRGLDGGGPADRYLRRRAVQGAAAASNLGFHPEAPVSVYRPRGRGRPALIARISDEQDQLTAVELTYLDRSGRLAPGLGLTRKTVGLVPAGAAVRLAPASAEMLVGEGVVTTLCAMDRFQLPGWALMAAN
;
A
#
# COMPACT_ATOMS: atom_id res chain seq x y z
N MET A 1 -11.64 -10.51 -24.40
CA MET A 1 -10.37 -9.77 -24.18
C MET A 1 -10.40 -9.15 -22.78
N THR A 2 -9.24 -8.89 -22.18
CA THR A 2 -9.11 -8.33 -20.82
C THR A 2 -8.15 -7.14 -20.82
N LEU A 3 -8.20 -6.31 -19.78
CA LEU A 3 -7.28 -5.18 -19.60
C LEU A 3 -5.89 -5.61 -19.09
N HIS A 4 -5.60 -6.91 -19.04
CA HIS A 4 -4.37 -7.45 -18.47
C HIS A 4 -3.12 -6.93 -19.18
N GLY A 5 -3.13 -6.84 -20.52
CA GLY A 5 -2.01 -6.30 -21.29
C GLY A 5 -1.70 -4.84 -20.97
N ILE A 6 -2.75 -4.03 -20.74
CA ILE A 6 -2.59 -2.61 -20.36
C ILE A 6 -1.97 -2.51 -18.96
N VAL A 7 -2.51 -3.25 -17.97
CA VAL A 7 -1.99 -3.23 -16.59
C VAL A 7 -0.58 -3.81 -16.51
N ALA A 8 -0.26 -4.84 -17.30
CA ALA A 8 1.10 -5.39 -17.36
C ALA A 8 2.12 -4.36 -17.86
N ALA A 9 1.73 -3.48 -18.79
CA ALA A 9 2.60 -2.50 -19.41
C ALA A 9 2.68 -1.16 -18.65
N LEU A 10 1.56 -0.71 -18.07
CA LEU A 10 1.49 0.57 -17.35
C LEU A 10 1.69 0.42 -15.84
N GLY A 11 1.60 -0.81 -15.32
CA GLY A 11 1.31 -1.03 -13.90
C GLY A 11 -0.17 -0.78 -13.62
N GLY A 12 -0.54 -0.84 -12.34
CA GLY A 12 -1.93 -0.69 -11.91
C GLY A 12 -2.48 -1.92 -11.21
N ASP A 13 -3.77 -1.83 -10.89
CA ASP A 13 -4.52 -2.89 -10.24
C ASP A 13 -5.64 -3.34 -11.18
N LEU A 14 -5.73 -4.66 -11.38
CA LEU A 14 -6.71 -5.31 -12.24
C LEU A 14 -7.76 -6.01 -11.37
N TYR A 15 -9.04 -5.77 -11.63
CA TYR A 15 -10.14 -6.33 -10.84
C TYR A 15 -11.36 -6.63 -11.71
N SER A 16 -12.42 -7.17 -11.09
CA SER A 16 -13.66 -7.58 -11.78
C SER A 16 -13.42 -8.55 -12.95
N GLY A 17 -12.60 -9.58 -12.71
CA GLY A 17 -12.26 -10.59 -13.73
C GLY A 17 -11.48 -10.03 -14.93
N GLY A 18 -10.76 -8.91 -14.76
CA GLY A 18 -9.97 -8.30 -15.82
C GLY A 18 -10.72 -7.30 -16.69
N ARG A 19 -11.96 -6.95 -16.34
CA ARG A 19 -12.79 -5.97 -17.05
C ARG A 19 -12.64 -4.55 -16.51
N ARG A 20 -12.04 -4.37 -15.33
CA ARG A 20 -11.76 -3.05 -14.75
C ARG A 20 -10.31 -2.97 -14.29
N ALA A 21 -9.73 -1.79 -14.43
CA ALA A 21 -8.38 -1.52 -13.96
C ALA A 21 -8.27 -0.09 -13.44
N ASN A 22 -7.39 0.12 -12.47
CA ASN A 22 -6.91 1.45 -12.12
C ASN A 22 -5.43 1.52 -12.49
N VAL A 23 -5.05 2.49 -13.30
CA VAL A 23 -3.71 2.65 -13.87
C VAL A 23 -3.19 4.07 -13.59
N PRO A 24 -1.86 4.27 -13.67
CA PRO A 24 -1.31 5.61 -13.53
C PRO A 24 -1.68 6.51 -14.71
N ALA A 25 -1.90 7.79 -14.45
CA ALA A 25 -1.99 8.79 -15.52
C ALA A 25 -0.63 8.96 -16.25
N PRO A 26 -0.64 9.32 -17.54
CA PRO A 26 0.59 9.63 -18.27
C PRO A 26 1.45 10.67 -17.55
N GLY A 27 2.74 10.36 -17.36
CA GLY A 27 3.68 11.23 -16.65
C GLY A 27 3.62 11.14 -15.12
N HIS A 28 2.68 10.38 -14.56
CA HIS A 28 2.58 10.14 -13.12
C HIS A 28 3.43 8.94 -12.69
N SER A 29 3.62 8.77 -11.38
CA SER A 29 4.36 7.65 -10.82
C SER A 29 3.66 6.31 -11.06
N ALA A 30 4.40 5.20 -11.00
CA ALA A 30 3.83 3.85 -11.18
C ALA A 30 2.81 3.44 -10.09
N GLN A 31 2.71 4.22 -9.00
CA GLN A 31 1.75 3.99 -7.92
C GLN A 31 0.49 4.84 -8.05
N ASP A 32 0.45 5.75 -9.01
CA ASP A 32 -0.75 6.50 -9.33
C ASP A 32 -1.88 5.55 -9.79
N ARG A 33 -3.09 5.83 -9.33
CA ARG A 33 -4.34 5.12 -9.66
C ARG A 33 -5.43 6.09 -10.09
N SER A 34 -5.01 7.26 -10.59
CA SER A 34 -5.90 8.35 -10.95
C SER A 34 -6.68 8.06 -12.23
N VAL A 35 -6.36 7.00 -12.98
CA VAL A 35 -7.12 6.62 -14.18
C VAL A 35 -7.84 5.31 -13.94
N SER A 36 -9.17 5.33 -14.05
CA SER A 36 -9.99 4.13 -14.12
C SER A 36 -10.29 3.75 -15.56
N LEU A 37 -10.13 2.46 -15.86
CA LEU A 37 -10.46 1.83 -17.12
C LEU A 37 -11.59 0.83 -16.90
N LEU A 38 -12.61 0.90 -17.76
CA LEU A 38 -13.69 -0.07 -17.83
C LEU A 38 -13.76 -0.63 -19.26
N LEU A 39 -13.75 -1.96 -19.37
CA LEU A 39 -13.96 -2.66 -20.62
C LEU A 39 -15.43 -3.07 -20.74
N THR A 40 -16.13 -2.50 -21.73
CA THR A 40 -17.52 -2.83 -22.07
C THR A 40 -17.64 -2.96 -23.58
N ASP A 41 -18.25 -4.04 -24.07
CA ASP A 41 -18.45 -4.30 -25.51
C ASP A 41 -17.19 -4.11 -26.37
N ASN A 42 -16.07 -4.61 -25.84
CA ASN A 42 -14.72 -4.48 -26.41
C ASN A 42 -14.17 -3.04 -26.50
N ARG A 43 -14.88 -2.05 -25.95
CA ARG A 43 -14.48 -0.64 -25.87
C ARG A 43 -13.93 -0.31 -24.50
N VAL A 44 -12.83 0.44 -24.47
CA VAL A 44 -12.23 0.95 -23.24
C VAL A 44 -12.83 2.31 -22.91
N VAL A 45 -13.56 2.38 -21.81
CA VAL A 45 -14.02 3.63 -21.21
C VAL A 45 -12.97 4.10 -20.22
N ILE A 46 -12.58 5.37 -20.34
CA ILE A 46 -11.50 5.97 -19.56
C ILE A 46 -12.09 7.06 -18.69
N HIS A 47 -11.77 7.04 -17.40
CA HIS A 47 -12.12 8.10 -16.47
C HIS A 47 -10.87 8.53 -15.70
N GLY A 48 -10.54 9.83 -15.76
CA GLY A 48 -9.46 10.44 -14.98
C GLY A 48 -10.01 11.11 -13.72
N PHE A 49 -9.37 10.86 -12.59
CA PHE A 49 -9.60 11.53 -11.32
C PHE A 49 -8.50 12.58 -11.10
N GLY A 50 -8.80 13.66 -10.37
CA GLY A 50 -7.78 14.63 -9.97
C GLY A 50 -7.17 15.48 -11.10
N GLY A 51 -7.87 15.62 -12.23
CA GLY A 51 -7.46 16.50 -13.34
C GLY A 51 -6.73 15.81 -14.49
N SER A 52 -6.54 14.48 -14.44
CA SER A 52 -6.00 13.71 -15.55
C SER A 52 -6.95 13.74 -16.76
N ASP A 53 -6.52 14.32 -17.88
CA ASP A 53 -7.33 14.36 -19.11
C ASP A 53 -7.40 12.96 -19.75
N TRP A 54 -8.63 12.44 -19.87
CA TRP A 54 -8.89 11.14 -20.48
C TRP A 54 -8.42 11.08 -21.94
N ARG A 55 -8.31 12.22 -22.63
CA ARG A 55 -7.77 12.29 -24.00
C ARG A 55 -6.30 11.90 -24.04
N THR A 56 -5.48 12.45 -23.14
CA THR A 56 -4.06 12.11 -23.02
C THR A 56 -3.85 10.63 -22.71
N VAL A 57 -4.71 10.05 -21.87
CA VAL A 57 -4.69 8.60 -21.58
C VAL A 57 -5.06 7.80 -22.83
N ARG A 58 -6.13 8.19 -23.53
CA ARG A 58 -6.59 7.51 -24.75
C ARG A 58 -5.49 7.53 -25.81
N ASP A 59 -4.87 8.68 -26.03
CA ASP A 59 -3.84 8.86 -27.04
C ASP A 59 -2.61 8.00 -26.71
N GLN A 60 -2.19 7.94 -25.42
CA GLN A 60 -1.14 7.01 -24.99
C GLN A 60 -1.51 5.53 -25.23
N LEU A 61 -2.75 5.12 -24.94
CA LEU A 61 -3.19 3.74 -25.16
C LEU A 61 -3.24 3.40 -26.66
N HIS A 62 -3.65 4.35 -27.50
CA HIS A 62 -3.66 4.21 -28.95
C HIS A 62 -2.24 4.09 -29.51
N ASP A 63 -1.34 5.00 -29.13
CA ASP A 63 0.05 5.04 -29.62
C ASP A 63 0.84 3.79 -29.22
N ARG A 64 0.49 3.17 -28.08
CA ARG A 64 1.07 1.90 -27.63
C ARG A 64 0.40 0.66 -28.23
N GLY A 65 -0.64 0.87 -29.06
CA GLY A 65 -1.35 -0.18 -29.77
C GLY A 65 -2.28 -1.01 -28.89
N PHE A 66 -2.71 -0.51 -27.73
CA PHE A 66 -3.68 -1.21 -26.87
C PHE A 66 -5.12 -1.03 -27.35
N ILE A 67 -5.42 0.12 -27.97
CA ILE A 67 -6.74 0.43 -28.55
C ILE A 67 -6.60 0.95 -29.99
N ASP A 68 -7.66 0.77 -30.78
CA ASP A 68 -7.78 1.39 -32.10
C ASP A 68 -8.32 2.84 -32.02
N VAL A 69 -8.47 3.48 -33.17
CA VAL A 69 -9.02 4.85 -33.29
C VAL A 69 -10.46 4.97 -32.73
N ALA A 70 -11.21 3.88 -32.67
CA ALA A 70 -12.56 3.83 -32.10
C ALA A 70 -12.56 3.57 -30.58
N GLY A 71 -11.39 3.35 -29.97
CA GLY A 71 -11.22 3.03 -28.56
C GLY A 71 -11.51 1.56 -28.23
N ARG A 72 -11.46 0.66 -29.20
CA ARG A 72 -11.66 -0.78 -29.01
C ARG A 72 -10.32 -1.48 -28.78
N LEU A 73 -10.31 -2.49 -27.92
CA LEU A 73 -9.11 -3.30 -27.70
C LEU A 73 -8.70 -4.02 -28.98
N THR A 74 -7.42 -3.92 -29.32
CA THR A 74 -6.81 -4.51 -30.52
C THR A 74 -6.10 -5.85 -30.23
N GLY A 75 -5.79 -6.13 -28.95
CA GLY A 75 -4.98 -7.28 -28.54
C GLY A 75 -3.48 -7.16 -28.85
N GLY A 76 -3.02 -6.05 -29.47
CA GLY A 76 -1.67 -5.90 -30.03
C GLY A 76 -0.69 -5.03 -29.23
N GLY A 77 -1.01 -4.70 -27.97
CA GLY A 77 -0.21 -3.74 -27.21
C GLY A 77 1.21 -4.21 -26.92
N ARG A 78 2.20 -3.34 -27.15
CA ARG A 78 3.61 -3.60 -26.82
C ARG A 78 3.75 -3.61 -25.29
N THR A 79 3.76 -4.79 -24.69
CA THR A 79 4.00 -4.96 -23.25
C THR A 79 5.40 -4.45 -22.93
N GLY A 80 5.51 -3.30 -22.27
CA GLY A 80 6.76 -2.92 -21.60
C GLY A 80 7.14 -4.03 -20.61
N ALA A 81 8.44 -4.27 -20.43
CA ALA A 81 8.91 -5.28 -19.49
C ALA A 81 8.39 -4.96 -18.08
N SER A 82 7.38 -5.69 -17.63
CA SER A 82 6.91 -5.65 -16.24
C SER A 82 8.09 -6.01 -15.35
N VAL A 83 8.46 -5.13 -14.40
CA VAL A 83 9.44 -5.51 -13.37
C VAL A 83 8.81 -6.66 -12.58
N PRO A 84 9.39 -7.87 -12.58
CA PRO A 84 8.79 -9.01 -11.90
C PRO A 84 8.58 -8.65 -10.43
N ARG A 85 7.37 -8.89 -9.91
CA ARG A 85 7.14 -8.81 -8.46
C ARG A 85 8.13 -9.76 -7.79
N PRO A 86 8.83 -9.35 -6.72
CA PRO A 86 9.74 -10.24 -6.01
C PRO A 86 9.03 -11.53 -5.59
N ASP A 87 9.76 -12.65 -5.62
CA ASP A 87 9.29 -13.95 -5.16
C ASP A 87 8.56 -13.83 -3.80
N PRO A 88 7.35 -14.38 -3.64
CA PRO A 88 6.62 -14.43 -2.38
C PRO A 88 7.49 -14.80 -1.16
N ARG A 89 8.42 -15.74 -1.29
CA ARG A 89 9.33 -16.13 -0.18
C ARG A 89 10.26 -15.00 0.24
N LEU A 90 10.81 -14.27 -0.74
CA LEU A 90 11.63 -13.09 -0.47
C LEU A 90 10.81 -12.03 0.25
N ARG A 91 9.55 -11.80 -0.19
CA ARG A 91 8.67 -10.81 0.43
C ARG A 91 8.39 -11.12 1.90
N LEU A 92 8.07 -12.37 2.23
CA LEU A 92 7.85 -12.83 3.60
C LEU A 92 9.11 -12.65 4.45
N ARG A 93 10.27 -13.12 3.96
CA ARG A 93 11.55 -12.97 4.66
C ARG A 93 11.86 -11.49 4.93
N THR A 94 11.72 -10.62 3.93
CA THR A 94 12.00 -9.19 4.12
C THR A 94 11.05 -8.53 5.11
N ALA A 95 9.77 -8.93 5.17
CA ALA A 95 8.85 -8.44 6.19
C ALA A 95 9.28 -8.88 7.60
N SER A 96 9.68 -10.14 7.75
CA SER A 96 10.22 -10.69 9.00
C SER A 96 11.48 -9.95 9.45
N ASP A 97 12.42 -9.70 8.53
CA ASP A 97 13.68 -9.00 8.82
C ASP A 97 13.42 -7.55 9.27
N LEU A 98 12.49 -6.85 8.60
CA LEU A 98 12.07 -5.51 8.99
C LEU A 98 11.44 -5.49 10.39
N TRP A 99 10.59 -6.47 10.70
CA TRP A 99 9.99 -6.56 12.04
C TRP A 99 11.03 -6.86 13.11
N ALA A 100 11.97 -7.77 12.85
CA ALA A 100 13.06 -8.10 13.78
C ALA A 100 13.99 -6.90 14.06
N GLY A 101 14.14 -5.98 13.09
CA GLY A 101 14.88 -4.73 13.26
C GLY A 101 14.16 -3.64 14.07
N CYS A 102 12.92 -3.90 14.51
CA CYS A 102 12.14 -2.94 15.30
C CYS A 102 12.55 -2.90 16.77
N ARG A 103 12.38 -1.73 17.36
CA ARG A 103 12.40 -1.49 18.81
C ARG A 103 10.98 -1.24 19.29
N GLY A 104 10.74 -1.36 20.60
CA GLY A 104 9.49 -0.94 21.21
C GLY A 104 9.25 0.57 21.07
N LEU A 105 7.99 0.99 21.29
CA LEU A 105 7.62 2.40 21.41
C LEU A 105 7.90 2.87 22.84
N ASP A 106 9.07 3.44 23.06
CA ASP A 106 9.60 3.81 24.38
C ASP A 106 9.22 5.23 24.84
N GLY A 107 8.34 5.91 24.10
CA GLY A 107 7.85 7.26 24.40
C GLY A 107 8.72 8.40 23.86
N GLY A 108 9.96 8.12 23.44
CA GLY A 108 10.92 9.15 23.03
C GLY A 108 11.20 9.23 21.53
N GLY A 109 10.82 8.21 20.76
CA GLY A 109 11.19 8.05 19.36
C GLY A 109 10.40 8.93 18.37
N PRO A 110 10.85 8.98 17.09
CA PRO A 110 10.07 9.57 16.00
C PRO A 110 8.67 8.95 15.85
N ALA A 111 8.54 7.64 16.06
CA ALA A 111 7.26 6.94 16.01
C ALA A 111 6.30 7.42 17.10
N ASP A 112 6.76 7.58 18.34
CA ASP A 112 5.97 8.11 19.45
C ASP A 112 5.51 9.54 19.17
N ARG A 113 6.41 10.39 18.67
CA ARG A 113 6.07 11.77 18.26
C ARG A 113 5.02 11.78 17.15
N TYR A 114 5.14 10.89 16.17
CA TYR A 114 4.16 10.75 15.09
C TYR A 114 2.78 10.39 15.64
N LEU A 115 2.69 9.39 16.51
CA LEU A 115 1.43 8.92 17.10
C LEU A 115 0.81 9.98 18.01
N ARG A 116 1.60 10.66 18.86
CA ARG A 116 1.12 11.78 19.69
C ARG A 116 0.55 12.93 18.87
N ARG A 117 1.18 13.29 17.74
CA ARG A 117 0.65 14.32 16.81
C ARG A 117 -0.68 13.92 16.19
N ARG A 118 -0.99 12.63 16.15
CA ARG A 118 -2.28 12.08 15.72
C ARG A 118 -3.25 11.86 16.88
N ALA A 119 -2.95 12.40 18.06
CA ALA A 119 -3.73 12.28 19.30
C ALA A 119 -3.87 10.85 19.85
N VAL A 120 -2.98 9.93 19.46
CA VAL A 120 -2.90 8.59 20.05
C VAL A 120 -2.12 8.67 21.38
N GLN A 121 -2.74 8.20 22.47
CA GLN A 121 -2.18 8.20 23.82
C GLN A 121 -1.75 6.79 24.25
N GLY A 122 -2.53 5.76 23.90
CA GLY A 122 -2.33 4.38 24.35
C GLY A 122 -1.36 3.54 23.52
N ALA A 123 -0.57 4.15 22.63
CA ALA A 123 0.25 3.41 21.66
C ALA A 123 1.26 2.44 22.28
N ALA A 124 1.81 2.76 23.46
CA ALA A 124 2.79 1.90 24.14
C ALA A 124 2.18 0.58 24.66
N ALA A 125 0.86 0.55 24.90
CA ALA A 125 0.15 -0.65 25.31
C ALA A 125 -0.34 -1.48 24.12
N ALA A 126 -0.30 -0.93 22.91
CA ALA A 126 -0.73 -1.64 21.71
C ALA A 126 0.30 -2.70 21.29
N SER A 127 -0.21 -3.87 20.94
CA SER A 127 0.58 -4.96 20.37
C SER A 127 0.89 -4.69 18.90
N ASN A 128 1.88 -5.40 18.35
CA ASN A 128 2.17 -5.44 16.91
C ASN A 128 2.52 -4.07 16.29
N LEU A 129 3.03 -3.14 17.10
CA LEU A 129 3.65 -1.89 16.66
C LEU A 129 5.11 -1.82 17.10
N GLY A 130 5.94 -1.25 16.25
CA GLY A 130 7.36 -1.08 16.53
C GLY A 130 7.95 0.12 15.82
N PHE A 131 9.13 0.53 16.28
CA PHE A 131 9.91 1.61 15.68
C PHE A 131 11.17 1.03 15.02
N HIS A 132 11.34 1.25 13.73
CA HIS A 132 12.57 0.90 13.02
C HIS A 132 13.42 2.16 12.79
N PRO A 133 14.66 2.26 13.32
CA PRO A 133 15.45 3.49 13.25
C PRO A 133 15.98 3.81 11.84
N GLU A 134 16.30 2.79 11.06
CA GLU A 134 16.88 2.94 9.71
C GLU A 134 16.22 2.03 8.67
N ALA A 135 14.89 2.11 8.53
CA ALA A 135 14.17 1.27 7.58
C ALA A 135 14.58 1.62 6.14
N PRO A 136 14.95 0.64 5.29
CA PRO A 136 15.35 0.90 3.91
C PRO A 136 14.16 1.43 3.11
N VAL A 137 14.36 2.51 2.36
CA VAL A 137 13.34 3.05 1.43
C VAL A 137 13.15 2.08 0.24
N SER A 138 14.26 1.58 -0.30
CA SER A 138 14.28 0.52 -1.32
C SER A 138 14.41 -0.86 -0.65
N VAL A 139 13.30 -1.33 -0.08
CA VAL A 139 13.24 -2.54 0.76
C VAL A 139 13.85 -3.82 0.11
N TYR A 140 13.64 -4.06 -1.19
CA TYR A 140 14.15 -5.27 -1.87
C TYR A 140 15.52 -5.09 -2.53
N ARG A 141 16.03 -3.86 -2.56
CA ARG A 141 17.37 -3.53 -3.05
C ARG A 141 17.91 -2.38 -2.19
N PRO A 142 18.25 -2.65 -0.91
CA PRO A 142 18.65 -1.60 0.02
C PRO A 142 19.85 -0.84 -0.55
N ARG A 143 19.69 0.48 -0.67
CA ARG A 143 20.74 1.41 -1.11
C ARG A 143 20.62 2.71 -0.34
N GLY A 144 21.75 3.30 -0.01
CA GLY A 144 21.81 4.53 0.77
C GLY A 144 21.35 4.35 2.22
N ARG A 145 21.14 5.47 2.90
CA ARG A 145 20.71 5.49 4.30
C ARG A 145 19.22 5.19 4.43
N GLY A 146 18.86 4.43 5.45
CA GLY A 146 17.48 4.18 5.83
C GLY A 146 16.79 5.42 6.42
N ARG A 147 15.50 5.28 6.72
CA ARG A 147 14.69 6.31 7.37
C ARG A 147 14.06 5.74 8.65
N PRO A 148 13.90 6.56 9.70
CA PRO A 148 13.03 6.21 10.82
C PRO A 148 11.65 5.80 10.30
N ALA A 149 11.05 4.75 10.86
CA ALA A 149 9.71 4.33 10.46
C ALA A 149 8.92 3.76 11.64
N LEU A 150 7.64 4.09 11.71
CA LEU A 150 6.68 3.29 12.46
C LEU A 150 6.37 2.04 11.63
N ILE A 151 6.40 0.88 12.27
CA ILE A 151 6.14 -0.41 11.65
C ILE A 151 4.93 -1.04 12.35
N ALA A 152 3.94 -1.46 11.55
CA ALA A 152 2.81 -2.25 12.03
C ALA A 152 2.94 -3.68 11.48
N ARG A 153 2.96 -4.66 12.37
CA ARG A 153 2.99 -6.08 12.02
C ARG A 153 1.61 -6.53 11.57
N ILE A 154 1.55 -7.11 10.38
CA ILE A 154 0.35 -7.67 9.77
C ILE A 154 0.46 -9.18 9.85
N SER A 155 -0.59 -9.81 10.35
CA SER A 155 -0.62 -11.24 10.61
C SER A 155 -1.86 -11.92 10.07
N ASP A 156 -1.71 -13.19 9.70
CA ASP A 156 -2.81 -14.04 9.27
C ASP A 156 -3.73 -14.46 10.43
N GLU A 157 -4.67 -15.36 10.16
CA GLU A 157 -5.66 -15.87 11.10
C GLU A 157 -5.01 -16.58 12.30
N GLN A 158 -3.84 -17.21 12.11
CA GLN A 158 -3.06 -17.91 13.13
C GLN A 158 -2.04 -16.99 13.83
N ASP A 159 -2.17 -15.67 13.64
CA ASP A 159 -1.27 -14.65 14.14
C ASP A 159 0.20 -14.88 13.73
N GLN A 160 0.45 -15.45 12.55
CA GLN A 160 1.79 -15.53 11.97
C GLN A 160 2.10 -14.25 11.20
N LEU A 161 3.35 -13.78 11.25
CA LEU A 161 3.74 -12.58 10.51
C LEU A 161 3.73 -12.88 9.02
N THR A 162 2.92 -12.14 8.27
CA THR A 162 2.88 -12.26 6.81
C THR A 162 3.33 -10.98 6.11
N ALA A 163 3.15 -9.83 6.75
CA ALA A 163 3.57 -8.54 6.22
C ALA A 163 3.87 -7.53 7.32
N VAL A 164 4.41 -6.40 6.91
CA VAL A 164 4.52 -5.19 7.72
C VAL A 164 4.07 -3.98 6.91
N GLU A 165 3.37 -3.04 7.55
CA GLU A 165 3.18 -1.70 7.02
C GLU A 165 4.21 -0.75 7.63
N LEU A 166 4.97 -0.07 6.78
CA LEU A 166 5.90 0.97 7.17
C LEU A 166 5.25 2.34 6.97
N THR A 167 5.38 3.22 7.94
CA THR A 167 5.18 4.66 7.78
C THR A 167 6.52 5.35 8.01
N TYR A 168 7.15 5.86 6.94
CA TYR A 168 8.44 6.54 7.00
C TYR A 168 8.31 7.94 7.60
N LEU A 169 9.20 8.23 8.53
CA LEU A 169 9.22 9.43 9.34
C LEU A 169 10.55 10.17 9.17
N ASP A 170 10.50 11.48 9.38
CA ASP A 170 11.70 12.25 9.72
C ASP A 170 12.04 12.11 11.22
N ARG A 171 13.17 12.66 11.63
CA ARG A 171 13.59 12.61 13.04
C ARG A 171 12.64 13.36 13.97
N SER A 172 11.82 14.27 13.48
CA SER A 172 10.84 15.02 14.28
C SER A 172 9.50 14.28 14.46
N GLY A 173 9.33 13.13 13.80
CA GLY A 173 8.09 12.35 13.80
C GLY A 173 7.03 12.88 12.83
N ARG A 174 7.43 13.67 11.83
CA ARG A 174 6.57 13.99 10.67
C ARG A 174 6.82 12.95 9.58
N LEU A 175 5.92 12.87 8.60
CA LEU A 175 6.16 12.01 7.42
C LEU A 175 7.46 12.43 6.72
N ALA A 176 8.26 11.45 6.32
CA ALA A 176 9.55 11.72 5.70
C ALA A 176 9.38 12.52 4.38
N PRO A 177 9.96 13.72 4.26
CA PRO A 177 9.82 14.54 3.06
C PRO A 177 10.61 13.93 1.89
N GLY A 178 10.17 14.21 0.67
CA GLY A 178 10.86 13.79 -0.56
C GLY A 178 10.72 12.29 -0.90
N LEU A 179 9.83 11.56 -0.23
CA LEU A 179 9.46 10.19 -0.62
C LEU A 179 8.17 10.22 -1.44
N GLY A 180 8.18 9.54 -2.59
CA GLY A 180 6.97 9.36 -3.42
C GLY A 180 5.88 8.53 -2.74
N LEU A 181 6.26 7.64 -1.81
CA LEU A 181 5.35 6.99 -0.87
C LEU A 181 5.93 7.04 0.53
N THR A 182 5.19 7.67 1.44
CA THR A 182 5.53 7.73 2.87
C THR A 182 5.02 6.52 3.63
N ARG A 183 4.11 5.74 3.04
CA ARG A 183 3.59 4.50 3.60
C ARG A 183 3.76 3.35 2.62
N LYS A 184 4.14 2.17 3.10
CA LYS A 184 4.43 1.02 2.24
C LYS A 184 4.15 -0.29 2.96
N THR A 185 3.51 -1.22 2.27
CA THR A 185 3.35 -2.59 2.76
C THR A 185 4.39 -3.52 2.14
N VAL A 186 5.02 -4.36 2.97
CA VAL A 186 6.06 -5.32 2.57
C VAL A 186 5.65 -6.69 3.11
N GLY A 187 5.71 -7.73 2.27
CA GLY A 187 5.24 -9.08 2.62
C GLY A 187 3.99 -9.44 1.84
N LEU A 188 3.19 -10.37 2.37
CA LEU A 188 1.93 -10.85 1.81
C LEU A 188 0.77 -10.49 2.76
N VAL A 189 -0.33 -10.02 2.19
CA VAL A 189 -1.55 -9.70 2.95
C VAL A 189 -2.66 -10.63 2.42
N PRO A 190 -2.77 -11.86 2.95
CA PRO A 190 -3.87 -12.75 2.58
C PRO A 190 -5.21 -12.22 3.11
N ALA A 191 -6.31 -12.81 2.65
CA ALA A 191 -7.62 -12.57 3.25
C ALA A 191 -7.57 -12.93 4.76
N GLY A 192 -8.27 -12.16 5.58
CA GLY A 192 -8.25 -12.34 7.04
C GLY A 192 -7.02 -11.76 7.75
N ALA A 193 -6.03 -11.24 7.00
CA ALA A 193 -4.88 -10.61 7.62
C ALA A 193 -5.22 -9.25 8.25
N ALA A 194 -4.62 -8.95 9.41
CA ALA A 194 -4.85 -7.71 10.14
C ALA A 194 -3.64 -7.29 10.97
N VAL A 195 -3.59 -6.02 11.34
CA VAL A 195 -2.75 -5.55 12.44
C VAL A 195 -3.55 -5.73 13.73
N ARG A 196 -3.13 -6.69 14.55
CA ARG A 196 -3.80 -7.05 15.81
C ARG A 196 -3.27 -6.20 16.95
N LEU A 197 -3.85 -5.02 17.19
CA LEU A 197 -3.32 -4.04 18.17
C LEU A 197 -3.58 -4.44 19.64
N ALA A 198 -4.42 -5.45 19.86
CA ALA A 198 -4.69 -6.07 21.16
C ALA A 198 -5.14 -7.53 20.95
N PRO A 199 -5.14 -8.38 22.00
CA PRO A 199 -5.75 -9.71 21.93
C PRO A 199 -7.22 -9.65 21.47
N ALA A 200 -7.68 -10.71 20.81
CA ALA A 200 -9.09 -10.84 20.42
C ALA A 200 -10.00 -10.83 21.65
N SER A 201 -11.19 -10.24 21.51
CA SER A 201 -12.22 -10.16 22.56
C SER A 201 -13.60 -10.33 21.95
N ALA A 202 -14.59 -10.71 22.78
CA ALA A 202 -15.99 -10.82 22.36
C ALA A 202 -16.54 -9.47 21.87
N GLU A 203 -16.10 -8.37 22.49
CA GLU A 203 -16.37 -7.01 22.06
C GLU A 203 -15.05 -6.33 21.71
N MET A 204 -14.92 -5.88 20.46
CA MET A 204 -13.72 -5.23 19.96
C MET A 204 -14.02 -4.30 18.78
N LEU A 205 -13.09 -3.40 18.51
CA LEU A 205 -13.15 -2.45 17.42
C LEU A 205 -12.46 -3.01 16.18
N VAL A 206 -13.01 -2.70 15.02
CA VAL A 206 -12.42 -3.05 13.73
C VAL A 206 -12.39 -1.79 12.89
N GLY A 207 -11.20 -1.42 12.41
CA GLY A 207 -10.99 -0.24 11.58
C GLY A 207 -10.15 -0.55 10.35
N GLU A 208 -10.12 0.40 9.41
CA GLU A 208 -9.30 0.26 8.20
C GLU A 208 -7.81 0.44 8.50
N GLY A 209 -7.45 1.51 9.21
CA GLY A 209 -6.07 1.94 9.38
C GLY A 209 -5.64 1.96 10.85
N VAL A 210 -4.37 1.66 11.09
CA VAL A 210 -3.76 1.55 12.42
C VAL A 210 -4.05 2.76 13.31
N VAL A 211 -3.78 3.99 12.83
CA VAL A 211 -3.95 5.20 13.64
C VAL A 211 -5.42 5.43 14.00
N THR A 212 -6.33 5.23 13.04
CA THR A 212 -7.77 5.39 13.28
C THR A 212 -8.27 4.39 14.31
N THR A 213 -7.85 3.13 14.18
CA THR A 213 -8.20 2.08 15.16
C THR A 213 -7.65 2.42 16.54
N LEU A 214 -6.39 2.86 16.66
CA LEU A 214 -5.81 3.28 17.94
C LEU A 214 -6.59 4.43 18.59
N CYS A 215 -6.95 5.47 17.83
CA CYS A 215 -7.77 6.56 18.38
C CYS A 215 -9.14 6.07 18.85
N ALA A 216 -9.75 5.10 18.16
CA ALA A 216 -11.01 4.50 18.58
C ALA A 216 -10.82 3.65 19.86
N MET A 217 -9.74 2.87 19.96
CA MET A 217 -9.40 2.12 21.17
C MET A 217 -9.24 3.07 22.36
N ASP A 218 -8.51 4.18 22.21
CA ASP A 218 -8.35 5.22 23.23
C ASP A 218 -9.71 5.86 23.61
N ARG A 219 -10.62 6.05 22.66
CA ARG A 219 -11.92 6.69 22.90
C ARG A 219 -12.95 5.79 23.57
N PHE A 220 -13.00 4.52 23.17
CA PHE A 220 -14.02 3.57 23.59
C PHE A 220 -13.52 2.60 24.66
N GLN A 221 -12.21 2.58 24.94
CA GLN A 221 -11.59 1.68 25.91
C GLN A 221 -11.86 0.20 25.59
N LEU A 222 -11.85 -0.13 24.29
CA LEU A 222 -12.03 -1.47 23.77
C LEU A 222 -10.79 -1.93 22.99
N PRO A 223 -10.46 -3.23 22.95
CA PRO A 223 -9.40 -3.75 22.09
C PRO A 223 -9.77 -3.55 20.62
N GLY A 224 -8.79 -3.51 19.72
CA GLY A 224 -9.09 -3.28 18.31
C GLY A 224 -8.06 -3.79 17.32
N TRP A 225 -8.53 -4.15 16.13
CA TRP A 225 -7.70 -4.58 15.00
C TRP A 225 -7.86 -3.63 13.80
N ALA A 226 -6.80 -3.48 13.01
CA ALA A 226 -6.84 -2.76 11.74
C ALA A 226 -6.75 -3.73 10.56
N LEU A 227 -7.74 -3.69 9.66
CA LEU A 227 -7.90 -4.64 8.55
C LEU A 227 -7.09 -4.28 7.30
N MET A 228 -6.42 -3.13 7.28
CA MET A 228 -5.58 -2.71 6.15
C MET A 228 -6.38 -2.67 4.83
N ALA A 229 -7.58 -2.07 4.85
CA ALA A 229 -8.37 -1.94 3.62
C ALA A 229 -7.55 -1.14 2.59
N ALA A 230 -7.55 -1.66 1.36
CA ALA A 230 -6.69 -1.17 0.29
C ALA A 230 -6.90 0.33 0.06
N ASN A 231 -5.86 1.13 0.35
CA ASN A 231 -5.65 2.43 -0.28
C ASN A 231 -4.74 2.25 -1.49
#